data_AF-A0A8I2A4M4-F1
#
_entry.id   AF-A0A8I2A4M4-F1
#
_cell.length_a   1.000
_cell.length_b   1.000
_cell.length_c   1.000
_cell.angle_alpha   90.00
_cell.angle_beta   90.00
_cell.angle_gamma   90.00
#
_symmetry.space_group_name_H-M   'P 1'
#
loop_
_entity.id
_entity.type
_entity.pdbx_description
1 polymer ?
#
loop_
_entity_poly.entity_id
_entity_poly.type
_entity_poly.pdbx_seq_one_letter_code
_entity_poly.pdbx_strand_id
1 'polypeptide(L)'
;MEAKKPIPDQSKTSRHSRAKEEYGVHGTQTINGVSAQFTVPASFIGKELKISEGNQYQPLGRCRKEYGFTMSEVGNAIAKIQEFSGGTIKHLNHEPK
;
A
#
# COMPACT_ATOMS: atom_id res chain seq x y z
N MET A 1 -41.78 -26.84 -3.06
CA MET A 1 -41.02 -25.65 -3.49
C MET A 1 -40.78 -24.81 -2.24
N GLU A 2 -39.53 -24.64 -1.78
CA GLU A 2 -39.07 -23.38 -1.16
C GLU A 2 -37.55 -23.43 -1.04
N ALA A 3 -36.87 -22.52 -1.73
CA ALA A 3 -35.42 -22.39 -1.73
C ALA A 3 -34.99 -21.41 -0.62
N LYS A 4 -34.19 -21.88 0.35
CA LYS A 4 -33.49 -20.99 1.28
C LYS A 4 -32.01 -21.03 0.96
N LYS A 5 -31.57 -20.13 0.07
CA LYS A 5 -30.15 -19.86 -0.21
C LYS A 5 -29.50 -19.29 1.06
N PRO A 6 -28.33 -19.78 1.48
CA PRO A 6 -27.59 -19.15 2.56
C PRO A 6 -27.10 -17.77 2.12
N ILE A 7 -27.31 -16.79 2.99
CA ILE A 7 -26.86 -15.41 2.88
C ILE A 7 -25.32 -15.45 2.94
N PRO A 8 -24.57 -14.90 1.97
CA PRO A 8 -23.13 -14.84 2.09
C PRO A 8 -22.79 -13.82 3.17
N ASP A 9 -22.24 -14.32 4.27
CA ASP A 9 -21.63 -13.53 5.34
C ASP A 9 -20.50 -12.67 4.73
N GLN A 10 -20.81 -11.39 4.48
CA GLN A 10 -19.86 -10.39 4.00
C GLN A 10 -19.05 -9.78 5.14
N SER A 11 -18.70 -10.58 6.17
CA SER A 11 -17.73 -10.18 7.20
C SER A 11 -16.28 -10.30 6.71
N LYS A 12 -16.02 -9.90 5.46
CA LYS A 12 -14.67 -9.64 4.98
C LYS A 12 -14.51 -8.14 4.90
N THR A 13 -14.12 -7.56 6.04
CA THR A 13 -13.74 -6.16 6.18
C THR A 13 -12.87 -5.75 5.00
N SER A 14 -13.47 -5.00 4.08
CA SER A 14 -12.79 -4.39 2.94
C SER A 14 -11.85 -3.31 3.47
N ARG A 15 -10.66 -3.73 3.91
CA ARG A 15 -9.54 -2.82 4.25
C ARG A 15 -8.71 -2.45 3.01
N HIS A 16 -9.06 -3.00 1.83
CA HIS A 16 -8.28 -2.82 0.60
C HIS A 16 -8.73 -1.63 -0.26
N SER A 17 -9.89 -1.03 -0.01
CA SER A 17 -10.39 0.05 -0.88
C SER A 17 -9.78 1.43 -0.61
N ARG A 18 -9.07 1.60 0.51
CA ARG A 18 -8.60 2.92 0.96
C ARG A 18 -7.17 3.29 0.49
N ALA A 19 -6.36 2.30 0.10
CA ALA A 19 -5.00 2.55 -0.35
C ALA A 19 -4.89 3.08 -1.80
N LYS A 20 -6.01 3.34 -2.49
CA LYS A 20 -5.99 3.64 -3.92
C LYS A 20 -5.41 5.02 -4.29
N GLU A 21 -5.49 6.01 -3.41
CA GLU A 21 -5.01 7.38 -3.72
C GLU A 21 -4.33 8.12 -2.54
N GLU A 22 -4.35 7.58 -1.32
CA GLU A 22 -4.00 8.36 -0.11
C GLU A 22 -2.51 8.62 0.14
N TYR A 23 -1.59 7.88 -0.49
CA TYR A 23 -0.14 8.05 -0.26
C TYR A 23 0.60 8.82 -1.35
N GLY A 24 -0.04 9.21 -2.47
CA GLY A 24 0.66 9.93 -3.54
C GLY A 24 1.95 9.23 -4.02
N VAL A 25 1.94 7.89 -4.07
CA VAL A 25 3.10 7.10 -4.52
C VAL A 25 3.07 6.99 -6.04
N HIS A 26 4.15 7.39 -6.69
CA HIS A 26 4.28 7.38 -8.14
C HIS A 26 5.21 6.27 -8.62
N GLY A 27 4.92 5.68 -9.79
CA GLY A 27 5.77 4.64 -10.40
C GLY A 27 7.18 5.12 -10.80
N THR A 28 7.42 6.44 -10.82
CA THR A 28 8.74 7.05 -11.04
C THR A 28 9.60 7.08 -9.79
N GLN A 29 9.00 6.93 -8.60
CA GLN A 29 9.73 6.88 -7.33
C GLN A 29 10.38 5.50 -7.13
N THR A 30 11.42 5.45 -6.30
CA THR A 30 12.08 4.21 -5.89
C THR A 30 11.56 3.77 -4.52
N ILE A 31 11.77 2.50 -4.14
CA ILE A 31 11.44 2.02 -2.79
C ILE A 31 12.17 2.87 -1.74
N ASN A 32 13.43 3.21 -2.01
CA ASN A 32 14.20 4.05 -1.11
C ASN A 32 13.65 5.50 -1.02
N GLY A 33 13.17 6.05 -2.13
CA GLY A 33 12.52 7.37 -2.16
C GLY A 33 11.22 7.39 -1.34
N VAL A 34 10.39 6.36 -1.48
CA VAL A 34 9.18 6.20 -0.66
C VAL A 34 9.53 5.95 0.81
N SER A 35 10.54 5.15 1.09
CA SER A 35 11.08 4.90 2.43
C SER A 35 11.47 6.20 3.14
N ALA A 36 12.21 7.07 2.46
CA ALA A 36 12.61 8.37 2.99
C ALA A 36 11.41 9.31 3.19
N GLN A 37 10.45 9.33 2.26
CA GLN A 37 9.28 10.20 2.34
C GLN A 37 8.36 9.85 3.51
N PHE A 38 8.16 8.55 3.78
CA PHE A 38 7.22 8.08 4.79
C PHE A 38 7.89 7.62 6.09
N THR A 39 9.22 7.75 6.20
CA THR A 39 10.02 7.24 7.33
C THR A 39 9.74 5.74 7.59
N VAL A 40 9.61 4.97 6.50
CA VAL A 40 9.32 3.52 6.55
C VAL A 40 10.52 2.76 5.98
N PRO A 41 11.07 1.73 6.64
CA PRO A 41 12.21 0.99 6.13
C PRO A 41 11.98 0.40 4.73
N ALA A 42 12.87 0.71 3.78
CA ALA A 42 12.85 0.15 2.43
C ALA A 42 12.80 -1.39 2.42
N SER A 43 13.52 -2.04 3.34
CA SER A 43 13.51 -3.50 3.50
C SER A 43 12.12 -4.04 3.87
N PHE A 44 11.33 -3.30 4.64
CA PHE A 44 9.98 -3.71 4.97
C PHE A 44 9.04 -3.60 3.76
N ILE A 45 9.11 -2.48 3.05
CA ILE A 45 8.33 -2.28 1.82
C ILE A 45 8.69 -3.36 0.80
N GLY A 46 9.98 -3.64 0.62
CA GLY A 46 10.47 -4.71 -0.24
C GLY A 46 9.95 -6.08 0.17
N LYS A 47 10.00 -6.43 1.47
CA LYS A 47 9.47 -7.70 1.99
C LYS A 47 7.98 -7.85 1.76
N GLU A 48 7.21 -6.79 2.00
CA GLU A 48 5.75 -6.80 1.83
C GLU A 48 5.36 -6.94 0.34
N LEU A 49 6.09 -6.27 -0.54
CA LEU A 49 5.90 -6.34 -1.99
C LEU A 49 6.63 -7.52 -2.66
N LYS A 50 7.30 -8.37 -1.86
CA LYS A 50 8.11 -9.52 -2.32
C LYS A 50 9.19 -9.14 -3.34
N ILE A 51 9.76 -7.94 -3.20
CA ILE A 51 10.83 -7.42 -4.05
C ILE A 51 12.17 -7.84 -3.46
N SER A 52 13.06 -8.36 -4.31
CA SER A 52 14.43 -8.69 -3.94
C SER A 52 15.21 -7.45 -3.47
N GLU A 53 16.05 -7.59 -2.44
CA GLU A 53 16.75 -6.48 -1.78
C GLU A 53 17.62 -5.64 -2.73
N GLY A 54 18.07 -6.19 -3.87
CA GLY A 54 18.80 -5.44 -4.90
C GLY A 54 17.97 -4.41 -5.67
N ASN A 55 16.64 -4.48 -5.62
CA ASN A 55 15.75 -3.67 -6.46
C ASN A 55 15.18 -2.44 -5.76
N GLN A 56 15.68 -2.12 -4.56
CA GLN A 56 15.25 -0.96 -3.78
C GLN A 56 15.55 0.41 -4.43
N TYR A 57 16.53 0.45 -5.34
CA TYR A 57 16.92 1.64 -6.11
C TYR A 57 16.21 1.73 -7.47
N GLN A 58 15.47 0.69 -7.86
CA GLN A 58 14.75 0.72 -9.13
C GLN A 58 13.43 1.49 -8.99
N PRO A 59 12.95 2.11 -10.09
CA PRO A 59 11.63 2.72 -10.11
C PRO A 59 10.54 1.69 -9.79
N LEU A 60 9.57 2.07 -8.96
CA LEU A 60 8.44 1.25 -8.58
C LEU A 60 7.63 0.77 -9.78
N GLY A 61 7.58 1.54 -10.87
CA GLY A 61 6.95 1.14 -12.13
C GLY A 61 7.65 -0.04 -12.80
N ARG A 62 8.98 -0.15 -12.68
CA ARG A 62 9.74 -1.31 -13.17
C ARG A 62 9.54 -2.51 -12.24
N CYS A 63 9.66 -2.30 -10.93
CA CYS A 63 9.39 -3.35 -9.94
C CYS A 63 7.97 -3.89 -10.07
N ARG A 64 6.97 -3.04 -10.33
CA ARG A 64 5.58 -3.45 -10.57
C ARG A 64 5.46 -4.43 -11.74
N LYS A 65 6.19 -4.21 -12.83
CA LYS A 65 6.18 -5.11 -14.00
C LYS A 65 6.86 -6.44 -13.70
N GLU A 66 7.92 -6.43 -12.89
CA GLU A 66 8.71 -7.62 -12.57
C GLU A 66 8.06 -8.49 -11.49
N TYR A 67 7.48 -7.87 -10.45
CA TYR A 67 6.94 -8.56 -9.27
C TYR A 67 5.41 -8.63 -9.23
N GLY A 68 4.70 -7.90 -10.11
CA GLY A 68 3.26 -8.02 -10.26
C GLY A 68 2.40 -7.34 -9.20
N PHE A 69 2.95 -6.43 -8.38
CA PHE A 69 2.20 -5.68 -7.37
C PHE A 69 1.53 -4.41 -7.93
N THR A 70 0.61 -3.83 -7.18
CA THR A 70 -0.07 -2.57 -7.51
C THR A 70 0.44 -1.40 -6.65
N MET A 71 0.28 -0.15 -7.13
CA MET A 71 0.67 1.03 -6.32
C MET A 71 -0.13 1.11 -5.00
N SER A 72 -1.36 0.60 -5.00
CA SER A 72 -2.17 0.45 -3.79
C SER A 72 -1.54 -0.49 -2.76
N GLU A 73 -0.88 -1.56 -3.19
CA GLU A 73 -0.15 -2.44 -2.27
C GLU A 73 1.07 -1.75 -1.66
N VAL A 74 1.72 -0.84 -2.40
CA VAL A 74 2.80 -0.01 -1.84
C VAL A 74 2.26 0.88 -0.73
N GLY A 75 1.13 1.56 -0.97
CA GLY A 75 0.43 2.35 0.06
C GLY A 75 0.03 1.52 1.27
N ASN A 76 -0.47 0.30 1.05
CA ASN A 76 -0.84 -0.62 2.13
C ASN A 76 0.38 -1.06 2.97
N ALA A 77 1.52 -1.31 2.34
CA ALA A 77 2.76 -1.64 3.04
C ALA A 77 3.22 -0.51 3.97
N ILE A 78 3.09 0.75 3.50
CA ILE A 78 3.38 1.95 4.29
C ILE A 78 2.39 2.08 5.44
N ALA A 79 1.09 1.92 5.17
CA ALA A 79 0.01 2.01 6.16
C ALA A 79 0.23 1.04 7.31
N LYS A 80 0.56 -0.23 7.00
CA LYS A 80 0.81 -1.26 8.01
C LYS A 80 1.90 -0.85 9.00
N ILE A 81 2.99 -0.23 8.56
CA ILE A 81 4.04 0.20 9.50
C ILE A 81 3.59 1.39 10.35
N GLN A 82 2.88 2.36 9.76
CA GLN A 82 2.42 3.53 10.50
C GLN A 82 1.38 3.17 11.56
N GLU A 83 0.52 2.18 11.30
CA GLU A 83 -0.42 1.64 12.27
C GLU A 83 0.31 0.98 13.47
N PHE A 84 1.41 0.26 13.22
CA PHE A 84 2.19 -0.38 14.28
C PHE A 84 3.01 0.61 15.13
N SER A 85 3.44 1.74 14.55
CA SER A 85 4.21 2.78 15.26
C SER A 85 3.37 3.77 16.08
N GLY A 86 2.04 3.61 16.16
CA GLY A 86 1.19 4.42 17.05
C GLY A 86 1.00 5.88 16.63
N GLY A 87 1.26 6.22 15.36
CA GLY A 87 1.11 7.57 14.82
C GLY A 87 -0.14 7.70 13.95
N THR A 88 -1.16 8.36 14.47
CA THR A 88 -2.34 8.82 13.73
C THR A 88 -1.96 9.40 12.36
N ILE A 89 -2.47 8.84 11.26
CA ILE A 89 -2.50 9.55 9.99
C ILE A 89 -3.45 10.74 10.16
N LYS A 90 -2.90 11.88 10.58
CA LYS A 90 -3.58 13.16 10.46
C LYS A 90 -3.46 13.57 8.99
N HIS A 91 -4.59 13.54 8.29
CA HIS A 91 -4.77 14.12 6.97
C HIS A 91 -4.11 15.51 6.88
N LEU A 92 -3.21 15.68 5.91
CA LEU A 92 -2.82 16.94 5.28
C LEU A 92 -2.99 16.64 3.78
N ASN A 93 -3.88 17.22 2.97
CA ASN A 93 -4.62 18.48 3.01
C ASN A 93 -5.98 18.26 2.33
N HIS A 94 -7.03 18.83 2.91
CA HIS A 94 -8.26 19.13 2.18
C HIS A 94 -8.36 20.65 2.10
N GLU A 95 -8.08 21.23 0.94
CA GLU A 95 -8.65 22.52 0.53
C GLU A 95 -8.82 22.51 -0.99
N PRO A 96 -10.04 22.28 -1.52
CA PRO A 96 -10.44 22.86 -2.78
C PRO A 96 -10.86 24.31 -2.52
N LYS A 97 -10.22 25.25 -3.23
CA LYS A 97 -10.63 26.66 -3.29
C LYS A 97 -11.68 26.86 -4.37
#